data_AF-K0TM69-F1
#
_entry.id   AF-K0TM69-F1
#
_cell.length_a   1.000
_cell.length_b   1.000
_cell.length_c   1.000
_cell.angle_alpha   90.00
_cell.angle_beta   90.00
_cell.angle_gamma   90.00
#
_symmetry.space_group_name_H-M   'P 1'
#
loop_
_entity.id
_entity.type
_entity.pdbx_description
1 polymer ?
#
loop_
_entity_poly.entity_id
_entity_poly.type
_entity_poly.pdbx_seq_one_letter_code
_entity_poly.pdbx_strand_id
1 'polypeptide(L)'
;MALVGVVFPSEIGQCEELAVLHIHQTDLEGTVPVEVCELRDMSLNSDAGTGVFYADCLADGGAGPPQIEFQCCTDCCDHTTKVCIADD
;
A
#
# COMPACT_ATOMS: atom_id res chain seq x y z
N MET A 1 -11.65 1.50 -25.30
CA MET A 1 -12.13 1.87 -23.97
C MET A 1 -11.05 1.44 -23.01
N ALA A 2 -10.24 2.38 -22.50
CA ALA A 2 -9.31 2.07 -21.43
C ALA A 2 -10.17 1.85 -20.17
N LEU A 3 -10.02 0.69 -19.53
CA LEU A 3 -10.45 0.53 -18.16
C LEU A 3 -9.61 1.53 -17.38
N VAL A 4 -10.26 2.51 -16.75
CA VAL A 4 -9.58 3.35 -15.76
C VAL A 4 -9.23 2.38 -14.63
N GLY A 5 -7.93 2.17 -14.38
CA GLY A 5 -7.45 1.37 -13.26
C GLY A 5 -8.12 1.82 -11.96
N VAL A 6 -8.42 0.88 -11.06
CA VAL A 6 -9.08 1.23 -9.80
C VAL A 6 -8.06 1.99 -8.96
N VAL A 7 -8.37 3.21 -8.57
CA VAL A 7 -7.47 4.05 -7.78
C VAL A 7 -7.74 3.87 -6.29
N PHE A 8 -6.70 4.06 -5.50
CA PHE A 8 -6.77 4.00 -4.06
C PHE A 8 -7.59 5.20 -3.52
N PRO A 9 -8.64 4.99 -2.69
CA PRO A 9 -9.49 6.06 -2.17
C PRO A 9 -8.82 6.86 -1.05
N SER A 10 -8.82 8.20 -1.16
CA SER A 10 -8.28 9.10 -0.13
C SER A 10 -9.08 9.09 1.17
N GLU A 11 -10.36 8.69 1.13
CA GLU A 11 -11.25 8.65 2.28
C GLU A 11 -10.76 7.69 3.38
N ILE A 12 -9.90 6.72 3.04
CA ILE A 12 -9.25 5.85 4.04
C ILE A 12 -8.42 6.67 5.03
N GLY A 13 -7.87 7.82 4.62
CA GLY A 13 -7.15 8.74 5.51
C GLY A 13 -7.98 9.29 6.68
N GLN A 14 -9.30 9.15 6.66
CA GLN A 14 -10.18 9.56 7.76
C GLN A 14 -10.30 8.50 8.87
N CYS A 15 -9.74 7.31 8.66
CA CYS A 15 -9.76 6.23 9.65
C CYS A 15 -8.57 6.37 10.62
N GLU A 16 -8.62 7.37 11.51
CA GLU A 16 -7.52 7.72 12.45
C GLU A 16 -7.13 6.60 13.44
N GLU A 17 -7.99 5.59 13.63
CA GLU A 17 -7.70 4.40 14.45
C GLU A 17 -7.32 3.17 13.61
N LEU A 18 -7.13 3.33 12.30
CA LEU A 18 -6.80 2.22 11.41
C LEU A 18 -5.39 1.72 11.72
N ALA A 19 -5.30 0.54 12.34
CA ALA A 19 -4.03 -0.09 12.67
C ALA A 19 -3.55 -1.08 11.60
N VAL A 20 -4.46 -1.64 10.81
CA VAL A 20 -4.11 -2.69 9.84
C VAL A 20 -4.82 -2.44 8.52
N LEU A 21 -4.05 -2.36 7.44
CA LEU A 21 -4.52 -2.17 6.09
C LEU A 21 -3.82 -3.17 5.16
N HIS A 22 -4.60 -4.09 4.59
CA HIS A 22 -4.10 -5.10 3.64
C HIS A 22 -4.81 -4.90 2.31
N ILE A 23 -4.06 -4.46 1.30
CA ILE A 23 -4.58 -4.26 -0.06
C ILE A 23 -3.72 -4.93 -1.13
N HIS A 24 -2.75 -5.74 -0.72
CA HIS A 24 -1.98 -6.56 -1.65
C HIS A 24 -2.89 -7.54 -2.40
N GLN A 25 -2.54 -7.86 -3.64
CA GLN A 25 -3.31 -8.67 -4.59
C GLN A 25 -4.66 -8.05 -5.01
N THR A 26 -4.72 -6.73 -5.17
CA THR A 26 -5.91 -6.05 -5.69
C THR A 26 -5.63 -5.48 -7.08
N ASP A 27 -6.68 -5.11 -7.82
CA ASP A 27 -6.54 -4.38 -9.09
C ASP A 27 -6.33 -2.87 -8.86
N LEU A 28 -5.84 -2.50 -7.65
CA LEU A 28 -5.52 -1.12 -7.32
C LEU A 28 -4.22 -0.73 -7.99
N GLU A 29 -4.25 0.37 -8.72
CA GLU A 29 -3.10 0.88 -9.47
C GLU A 29 -2.81 2.34 -9.10
N GLY A 30 -1.57 2.77 -9.31
CA GLY A 30 -1.15 4.15 -9.16
C GLY A 30 -0.53 4.45 -7.80
N THR A 31 -0.74 5.64 -7.26
CA THR A 31 -0.08 6.12 -6.04
C THR A 31 -1.00 6.00 -4.82
N VAL A 32 -0.42 5.73 -3.65
CA VAL A 32 -1.14 5.85 -2.38
C VAL A 32 -1.45 7.33 -2.10
N PRO A 33 -2.69 7.73 -1.76
CA PRO A 33 -3.02 9.10 -1.42
C PRO A 33 -2.26 9.59 -0.19
N VAL A 34 -1.89 10.86 -0.17
CA VAL A 34 -1.13 11.45 0.94
C VAL A 34 -1.88 11.34 2.26
N GLU A 35 -3.21 11.43 2.23
CA GLU A 35 -4.10 11.31 3.39
C GLU A 35 -3.97 9.95 4.07
N VAL A 36 -3.68 8.89 3.31
CA VAL A 36 -3.46 7.53 3.83
C VAL A 36 -2.05 7.41 4.39
N CYS A 37 -1.08 8.05 3.74
CA CYS A 37 0.30 8.10 4.24
C CYS A 37 0.41 8.85 5.58
N GLU A 38 -0.40 9.89 5.81
CA GLU A 38 -0.46 10.62 7.07
C GLU A 38 -0.90 9.74 8.26
N LEU A 39 -1.65 8.66 8.00
CA LEU A 39 -1.98 7.67 9.03
C LEU A 39 -0.75 6.90 9.52
N ARG A 40 0.37 6.86 8.78
CA ARG A 40 1.64 6.30 9.30
C ARG A 40 2.15 7.07 10.50
N ASP A 41 1.91 8.38 10.59
CA ASP A 41 2.37 9.15 11.74
C ASP A 41 1.43 9.00 12.95
N MET A 42 0.34 8.24 12.80
CA MET A 42 -0.69 8.02 13.80
C MET A 42 -0.78 6.54 14.22
N SER A 43 -1.49 5.72 13.43
CA SER A 43 -1.93 4.36 13.79
C SER A 43 -1.43 3.27 12.82
N LEU A 44 -1.12 3.61 11.57
CA LEU A 44 -0.51 2.71 10.58
C LEU A 44 1.02 2.69 10.68
N ASN A 45 1.60 3.24 11.76
CA ASN A 45 3.05 3.32 11.92
C ASN A 45 3.70 1.94 12.17
N SER A 46 4.70 1.59 11.35
CA SER A 46 5.63 0.50 11.60
C SER A 46 6.61 0.79 12.74
N ASP A 47 6.93 2.06 13.04
CA ASP A 47 7.99 2.42 14.02
C ASP A 47 7.67 2.00 15.46
N ALA A 48 6.38 1.90 15.80
CA ALA A 48 5.90 1.38 17.08
C ALA A 48 5.61 -0.13 17.04
N GLY A 49 5.74 -0.78 15.88
CA GLY A 49 5.50 -2.21 15.67
C GLY A 49 4.05 -2.65 15.84
N THR A 50 3.09 -1.73 15.72
CA THR A 50 1.66 -2.03 15.94
C THR A 50 0.79 -1.80 14.70
N GLY A 51 1.19 -0.87 13.83
CA GLY A 51 0.52 -0.59 12.58
C GLY A 51 1.12 -1.38 11.42
N VAL A 52 0.29 -1.88 10.50
CA VAL A 52 0.76 -2.57 9.28
C VAL A 52 -0.04 -2.17 8.06
N PHE A 53 0.67 -1.78 7.00
CA PHE A 53 0.12 -1.42 5.70
C PHE A 53 0.81 -2.21 4.57
N TYR A 54 0.14 -3.26 4.10
CA TYR A 54 0.57 -4.12 2.99
C TYR A 54 0.01 -3.65 1.65
N ALA A 55 0.88 -3.41 0.67
CA ALA A 55 0.49 -3.02 -0.69
C ALA A 55 1.38 -3.63 -1.78
N ASP A 56 0.89 -3.66 -3.03
CA ASP A 56 1.58 -4.23 -4.19
C ASP A 56 2.65 -3.27 -4.77
N CYS A 57 3.61 -2.87 -3.94
CA CYS A 57 4.68 -1.93 -4.29
C CYS A 57 6.01 -2.58 -4.74
N LEU A 58 6.04 -3.91 -4.92
CA LEU A 58 7.14 -4.58 -5.62
C LEU A 58 6.83 -4.77 -7.11
N ALA A 59 7.88 -4.88 -7.91
CA ALA A 59 7.77 -5.23 -9.32
C ALA A 59 7.12 -6.62 -9.50
N ASP A 60 6.09 -6.69 -10.35
CA ASP A 60 5.34 -7.93 -10.59
C ASP A 60 6.22 -9.06 -11.11
N GLY A 61 6.41 -10.11 -10.31
CA GLY A 61 7.29 -11.23 -10.70
C GLY A 61 8.75 -10.83 -10.90
N GLY A 62 9.19 -9.71 -10.31
CA GLY A 62 10.54 -9.18 -10.47
C GLY A 62 10.83 -8.51 -11.82
N ALA A 63 9.79 -8.22 -12.62
CA ALA A 63 9.93 -7.55 -13.91
C ALA A 63 8.81 -6.52 -14.13
N GLY A 64 9.19 -5.28 -14.46
CA GLY A 64 8.23 -4.20 -14.72
C GLY A 64 8.03 -3.27 -13.52
N PRO A 65 7.16 -2.25 -13.66
CA PRO A 65 6.82 -1.36 -12.56
C PRO A 65 5.94 -2.09 -11.52
N PRO A 66 5.93 -1.62 -10.26
CA PRO A 66 4.92 -2.07 -9.30
C PRO A 66 3.52 -1.58 -9.72
N GLN A 67 2.48 -2.27 -9.26
CA GLN A 67 1.10 -1.81 -9.45
C GLN A 67 0.82 -0.56 -8.61
N ILE A 68 1.35 -0.52 -7.38
CA ILE A 68 1.28 0.65 -6.51
C ILE A 68 2.67 1.29 -6.40
N GLU A 69 2.77 2.57 -6.77
CA GLU A 69 4.01 3.33 -6.62
C GLU A 69 4.33 3.53 -5.13
N PHE A 70 5.60 3.29 -4.78
CA PHE A 70 6.07 3.31 -3.41
C PHE A 70 6.06 4.74 -2.85
N GLN A 71 5.29 4.95 -1.77
CA GLN A 71 5.27 6.24 -1.08
C GLN A 71 5.24 6.12 0.46
N CYS A 72 4.55 5.12 1.01
CA CYS A 72 4.34 5.03 2.46
C CYS A 72 3.87 3.65 2.99
N CYS A 73 4.10 2.55 2.27
CA CYS A 73 3.71 1.21 2.75
C CYS A 73 4.70 0.69 3.80
N THR A 74 4.27 -0.08 4.80
CA THR A 74 5.19 -0.73 5.76
C THR A 74 5.71 -2.05 5.22
N ASP A 75 4.91 -2.74 4.41
CA ASP A 75 5.27 -4.00 3.80
C ASP A 75 4.94 -3.94 2.30
N CYS A 76 5.98 -4.03 1.47
CA CYS A 76 5.80 -4.10 0.03
C CYS A 76 5.69 -5.55 -0.42
N CYS A 77 4.59 -5.86 -1.09
CA CYS A 77 4.31 -7.15 -1.67
C CYS A 77 4.43 -7.11 -3.18
N ASP A 78 4.78 -8.26 -3.76
CA ASP A 78 4.67 -8.53 -5.19
C ASP A 78 3.27 -9.08 -5.47
N HIS A 79 2.54 -8.40 -6.35
CA HIS A 79 1.18 -8.76 -6.71
C HIS A 79 1.09 -10.20 -7.22
N THR A 80 2.08 -10.67 -7.98
CA THR A 80 2.07 -11.99 -8.63
C THR A 80 2.61 -13.08 -7.70
N THR A 81 3.79 -12.87 -7.11
CA THR A 81 4.51 -13.91 -6.35
C THR A 81 4.09 -14.00 -4.89
N LYS A 82 3.38 -12.99 -4.38
CA LYS A 82 2.88 -12.90 -2.99
C LYS A 82 3.99 -12.80 -1.95
N VAL A 83 5.23 -12.57 -2.40
CA VAL A 83 6.36 -12.29 -1.52
C VAL A 83 6.21 -10.86 -1.03
N CYS A 84 6.30 -10.67 0.28
CA CYS A 84 6.35 -9.34 0.89
C CYS A 84 7.72 -9.14 1.56
N ILE A 85 8.22 -7.91 1.46
CA ILE A 85 9.40 -7.43 2.18
C ILE A 85 8.94 -6.31 3.11
N ALA A 86 9.39 -6.37 4.36
CA ALA A 86 9.20 -5.26 5.29
C ALA A 86 10.10 -4.10 4.85
N ASP A 87 9.55 -2.90 4.83
CA ASP A 87 10.31 -1.65 4.78
C ASP A 87 10.87 -1.42 6.19
N ASP A 88 12.21 -1.50 6.33
CA ASP A 88 12.95 -1.34 7.60
C ASP A 88 13.01 0.13 8.02
#